data_AF-A0A7W7W2T0-F1
#
_entry.id   AF-A0A7W7W2T0-F1
#
_cell.length_a   1.000
_cell.length_b   1.000
_cell.length_c   1.000
_cell.angle_alpha   90.00
_cell.angle_beta   90.00
_cell.angle_gamma   90.00
#
_symmetry.space_group_name_H-M   'P 1'
#
loop_
_entity.id
_entity.type
_entity.pdbx_description
1 polymer ?
#
loop_
_entity_poly.entity_id
_entity_poly.type
_entity_poly.pdbx_seq_one_letter_code
_entity_poly.pdbx_strand_id
1 'polypeptide(L)'
;MTTLTAQRTAADLVSAFVATGDALADRADLAQFLRDQRLITDGAIPITVADFDEAIALRDGMRAQLLRAAGGPAGDEALARGQRVLDGLRVTVRMDPEEEPILAPAVVNEVRRGLARIAGAWAIVLATDEWRRILVTE
;
A
#
# COMPACT_ATOMS: atom_id res chain seq x y z
N MET A 1 -16.03 6.45 -29.11
CA MET A 1 -16.61 6.02 -27.81
C MET A 1 -15.48 5.39 -27.02
N THR A 2 -14.70 6.22 -26.32
CA THR A 2 -13.55 5.78 -25.53
C THR A 2 -14.07 5.26 -24.19
N THR A 3 -13.96 3.95 -23.97
CA THR A 3 -14.09 3.37 -22.65
C THR A 3 -13.00 3.99 -21.77
N LEU A 4 -13.38 4.94 -20.92
CA LEU A 4 -12.56 5.38 -19.80
C LEU A 4 -12.39 4.16 -18.90
N THR A 5 -11.35 3.38 -19.12
CA THR A 5 -10.84 2.45 -18.12
C THR A 5 -10.55 3.34 -16.92
N ALA A 6 -11.42 3.34 -15.92
CA ALA A 6 -11.26 4.17 -14.73
C ALA A 6 -9.85 3.92 -14.20
N GLN A 7 -8.96 4.90 -14.32
CA GLN A 7 -7.65 4.84 -13.68
C GLN A 7 -7.95 4.67 -12.19
N ARG A 8 -7.63 3.51 -11.62
CA ARG A 8 -7.67 3.30 -10.18
C ARG A 8 -6.86 4.41 -9.55
N THR A 9 -7.51 5.21 -8.72
CA THR A 9 -6.89 6.34 -8.03
C THR A 9 -5.97 5.83 -6.92
N ALA A 10 -5.12 6.72 -6.40
CA ALA A 10 -4.31 6.40 -5.22
C ALA A 10 -5.19 6.01 -4.02
N ALA A 11 -6.35 6.66 -3.86
CA ALA A 11 -7.33 6.33 -2.84
C ALA A 11 -7.93 4.93 -3.01
N ASP A 12 -8.21 4.50 -4.25
CA ASP A 12 -8.74 3.15 -4.52
C ASP A 12 -7.73 2.07 -4.13
N LEU A 13 -6.43 2.30 -4.40
CA LEU A 13 -5.38 1.36 -4.02
C LEU A 13 -5.23 1.26 -2.49
N VAL A 14 -5.17 2.41 -1.80
CA VAL A 14 -5.07 2.45 -0.34
C VAL A 14 -6.31 1.80 0.29
N SER A 15 -7.50 2.13 -0.21
CA SER A 15 -8.77 1.55 0.26
C SER A 15 -8.78 0.02 0.09
N ALA A 16 -8.40 -0.49 -1.09
CA ALA A 16 -8.32 -1.92 -1.33
C ALA A 16 -7.33 -2.62 -0.38
N PHE A 17 -6.19 -1.97 -0.07
CA PHE A 17 -5.19 -2.53 0.82
C PHE A 17 -5.68 -2.61 2.27
N VAL A 18 -6.23 -1.52 2.82
CA VAL A 18 -6.72 -1.48 4.22
C VAL A 18 -7.99 -2.32 4.43
N ALA A 19 -8.77 -2.52 3.37
CA ALA A 19 -9.97 -3.35 3.39
C ALA A 19 -9.67 -4.85 3.39
N THR A 20 -8.43 -5.27 3.12
CA THR A 20 -8.09 -6.70 3.08
C THR A 20 -8.36 -7.42 4.41
N GLY A 21 -8.08 -6.79 5.56
CA GLY A 21 -8.35 -7.37 6.88
C GLY A 21 -7.90 -8.84 6.99
N ASP A 22 -8.80 -9.72 7.42
CA ASP A 22 -8.52 -11.15 7.56
C ASP A 22 -8.31 -11.89 6.23
N ALA A 23 -8.67 -11.28 5.08
CA ALA A 23 -8.44 -11.88 3.76
C ALA A 23 -6.97 -11.80 3.29
N LEU A 24 -6.14 -11.05 4.01
CA LEU A 24 -4.68 -11.06 3.85
C LEU A 24 -4.10 -11.87 5.03
N ALA A 25 -4.36 -13.18 5.03
CA ALA A 25 -4.02 -14.07 6.14
C ALA A 25 -2.62 -14.66 6.00
N ASP A 26 -2.13 -14.81 4.76
CA ASP A 26 -0.83 -15.39 4.50
C ASP A 26 -0.07 -14.77 3.32
N ARG A 27 1.10 -15.36 3.03
CA ARG A 27 1.99 -14.93 1.95
C ARG A 27 1.41 -15.16 0.56
N ALA A 28 0.55 -16.17 0.37
CA ALA A 28 -0.10 -16.41 -0.90
C ALA A 28 -1.17 -15.33 -1.16
N ASP A 29 -1.92 -14.96 -0.12
CA ASP A 29 -2.89 -13.86 -0.20
C ASP A 29 -2.19 -12.54 -0.52
N LEU A 30 -1.02 -12.27 0.10
CA LEU A 30 -0.22 -11.09 -0.22
C LEU A 30 0.24 -11.08 -1.67
N ALA A 31 0.76 -12.21 -2.15
CA ALA A 31 1.19 -12.33 -3.54
C ALA A 31 0.00 -12.11 -4.50
N GLN A 32 -1.16 -12.65 -4.17
CA GLN A 32 -2.38 -12.50 -4.96
C GLN A 32 -2.85 -11.04 -4.99
N PHE A 33 -2.93 -10.39 -3.83
CA PHE A 33 -3.29 -8.98 -3.72
C PHE A 33 -2.37 -8.09 -4.57
N LEU A 34 -1.05 -8.29 -4.46
CA LEU A 34 -0.08 -7.50 -5.21
C LEU A 34 -0.23 -7.68 -6.74
N ARG A 35 -0.60 -8.88 -7.21
CA ARG A 35 -0.90 -9.13 -8.63
C ARG A 35 -2.22 -8.51 -9.07
N ASP A 36 -3.27 -8.65 -8.27
CA ASP A 36 -4.60 -8.08 -8.56
C ASP A 36 -4.58 -6.54 -8.61
N GLN A 37 -3.64 -5.93 -7.89
CA GLN A 37 -3.36 -4.49 -7.93
C GLN A 37 -2.29 -4.10 -8.95
N ARG A 38 -1.73 -5.05 -9.72
CA ARG A 38 -0.66 -4.85 -10.71
C ARG A 38 0.59 -4.18 -10.13
N LEU A 39 0.89 -4.46 -8.87
CA LEU A 39 2.02 -3.89 -8.15
C LEU A 39 3.32 -4.68 -8.37
N ILE A 40 3.18 -5.97 -8.66
CA ILE A 40 4.28 -6.89 -9.02
C ILE A 40 3.98 -7.58 -10.34
N THR A 41 5.01 -8.15 -10.97
CA THR A 41 4.87 -8.98 -12.18
C THR A 41 4.30 -10.36 -11.85
N ASP A 42 3.70 -11.04 -12.84
CA ASP A 42 3.08 -12.37 -12.68
C ASP A 42 4.07 -13.50 -12.34
N GLY A 43 5.37 -13.20 -12.24
CA GLY A 43 6.38 -14.15 -11.83
C GLY A 43 6.12 -14.74 -10.43
N ALA A 44 6.55 -15.99 -10.24
CA ALA A 44 6.63 -16.57 -8.91
C ALA A 44 7.74 -15.86 -8.14
N ILE A 45 7.36 -15.08 -7.12
CA ILE A 45 8.31 -14.38 -6.25
C ILE A 45 8.22 -15.00 -4.85
N PRO A 46 9.35 -15.45 -4.27
CA PRO A 46 9.36 -15.89 -2.88
C PRO A 46 9.11 -14.71 -1.95
N ILE A 47 7.98 -14.72 -1.25
CA ILE A 47 7.66 -13.79 -0.17
C ILE A 47 8.22 -14.38 1.13
N THR A 48 9.08 -13.62 1.82
CA THR A 48 9.59 -14.04 3.13
C THR A 48 8.56 -13.76 4.22
N VAL A 49 8.74 -14.35 5.40
CA VAL A 49 7.91 -14.03 6.57
C VAL A 49 8.05 -12.56 6.95
N ALA A 50 9.27 -12.02 6.89
CA ALA A 50 9.53 -10.61 7.17
C ALA A 50 8.81 -9.67 6.19
N ASP A 51 8.76 -10.00 4.90
CA ASP A 51 8.02 -9.20 3.90
C ASP A 51 6.51 -9.18 4.22
N PHE A 52 5.96 -10.31 4.65
CA PHE A 52 4.55 -10.42 5.04
C PHE A 52 4.26 -9.62 6.31
N ASP A 53 5.10 -9.75 7.34
CA ASP A 53 4.97 -8.99 8.58
C ASP A 53 5.05 -7.47 8.33
N GLU A 54 5.95 -7.03 7.44
CA GLU A 54 6.04 -5.63 7.00
C GLU A 54 4.75 -5.17 6.30
N ALA A 55 4.17 -6.00 5.43
CA ALA A 55 2.93 -5.69 4.74
C ALA A 55 1.74 -5.56 5.71
N ILE A 56 1.61 -6.48 6.68
CA ILE A 56 0.57 -6.43 7.70
C ILE A 56 0.74 -5.19 8.58
N ALA A 57 1.96 -4.93 9.07
CA ALA A 57 2.25 -3.75 9.88
C ALA A 57 1.92 -2.44 9.13
N LEU A 58 2.22 -2.37 7.83
CA LEU A 58 1.89 -1.22 7.00
C LEU A 58 0.38 -1.04 6.85
N ARG A 59 -0.36 -2.12 6.52
CA ARG A 59 -1.81 -2.12 6.38
C ARG A 59 -2.49 -1.64 7.66
N ASP A 60 -2.11 -2.23 8.79
CA ASP A 60 -2.72 -1.96 10.08
C ASP A 60 -2.42 -0.53 10.54
N GLY A 61 -1.22 -0.02 10.26
CA GLY A 61 -0.87 1.38 10.49
C GLY A 61 -1.73 2.34 9.64
N MET A 62 -1.90 2.08 8.35
CA MET A 62 -2.78 2.90 7.49
C MET A 62 -4.23 2.86 7.96
N ARG A 63 -4.74 1.66 8.30
CA ARG A 63 -6.09 1.49 8.84
C ARG A 63 -6.28 2.25 10.15
N ALA A 64 -5.33 2.14 11.08
CA ALA A 64 -5.35 2.87 12.35
C ALA A 64 -5.36 4.39 12.15
N GLN A 65 -4.61 4.90 11.17
CA GLN A 65 -4.62 6.34 10.86
C GLN A 65 -5.96 6.80 10.30
N LEU A 66 -6.58 6.01 9.44
CA LEU A 66 -7.90 6.31 8.89
C LEU A 66 -8.99 6.28 9.98
N LEU A 67 -8.95 5.28 10.87
CA LEU A 67 -9.85 5.20 12.04
C LEU A 67 -9.67 6.41 12.97
N ARG A 68 -8.42 6.75 13.30
CA ARG A 68 -8.10 7.94 14.10
C ARG A 68 -8.64 9.22 13.46
N ALA A 69 -8.49 9.36 12.14
CA ALA A 69 -8.99 10.53 11.42
C ALA A 69 -10.53 10.60 11.39
N ALA A 70 -11.21 9.45 11.47
CA ALA A 70 -12.66 9.34 11.60
C ALA A 70 -13.17 9.50 13.06
N GLY A 71 -12.28 9.71 14.04
CA GLY A 71 -12.62 9.85 15.45
C GLY A 71 -12.76 8.51 16.21
N GLY A 72 -12.37 7.40 15.59
CA GLY A 72 -12.30 6.08 16.22
C GLY A 72 -11.06 5.88 17.10
N PRO A 73 -10.96 4.75 17.80
CA PRO A 73 -9.82 4.44 18.69
C PRO A 73 -8.51 4.38 17.89
N ALA A 74 -7.52 5.15 18.32
CA ALA A 74 -6.20 5.16 17.70
C ALA A 74 -5.36 3.98 18.20
N GLY A 75 -5.04 3.05 17.30
CA GLY A 75 -4.03 2.02 17.56
C GLY A 75 -2.62 2.62 17.48
N ASP A 76 -2.19 3.37 18.50
CA ASP A 76 -0.89 4.07 18.49
C ASP A 76 0.31 3.15 18.20
N GLU A 77 0.24 1.90 18.67
CA GLU A 77 1.24 0.88 18.36
C GLU A 77 1.23 0.48 16.88
N ALA A 78 0.05 0.29 16.29
CA ALA A 78 -0.10 -0.03 14.87
C ALA A 78 0.40 1.12 14.00
N LEU A 79 0.09 2.37 14.37
CA LEU A 79 0.63 3.57 13.73
C LEU A 79 2.16 3.59 13.77
N ALA A 80 2.76 3.36 14.94
CA ALA A 80 4.21 3.37 15.09
C ALA A 80 4.90 2.22 14.33
N ARG A 81 4.25 1.06 14.20
CA ARG A 81 4.74 -0.06 13.39
C ARG A 81 4.66 0.24 11.90
N GLY A 82 3.52 0.73 11.42
CA GLY A 82 3.34 1.11 10.02
C GLY A 82 4.27 2.24 9.59
N GLN A 83 4.48 3.24 10.45
CA GLN A 83 5.43 4.33 10.19
C GLN A 83 6.85 3.82 10.03
N ARG A 84 7.30 2.88 10.89
CA ARG A 84 8.63 2.25 10.75
C ARG A 84 8.82 1.53 9.41
N VAL A 85 7.76 0.90 8.89
CA VAL A 85 7.80 0.28 7.57
C VAL A 85 7.95 1.37 6.49
N LEU A 86 7.14 2.43 6.54
CA LEU A 86 7.25 3.56 5.61
C LEU A 86 8.65 4.18 5.61
N ASP A 87 9.24 4.41 6.79
CA ASP A 87 10.59 4.98 6.93
C ASP A 87 11.67 4.08 6.30
N GLY A 88 11.43 2.76 6.25
CA GLY A 88 12.31 1.78 5.62
C GLY A 88 12.13 1.64 4.10
N LEU A 89 11.01 2.12 3.54
CA LEU A 89 10.71 2.05 2.11
C LEU A 89 11.40 3.20 1.38
N ARG A 90 12.59 2.91 0.83
CA ARG A 90 13.27 3.87 -0.05
C ARG A 90 12.52 4.01 -1.36
N VAL A 91 12.37 5.25 -1.81
CA VAL A 91 11.69 5.61 -3.05
C VAL A 91 12.67 6.29 -3.99
N THR A 92 12.63 5.92 -5.26
CA THR A 92 13.27 6.67 -6.34
C THR A 92 12.17 7.32 -7.18
N VAL A 93 12.41 8.53 -7.68
CA VAL A 93 11.47 9.22 -8.57
C VAL A 93 12.18 9.45 -9.91
N ARG A 94 11.47 9.18 -11.00
CA ARG A 94 11.93 9.47 -12.36
C ARG A 94 11.41 10.85 -12.77
N MET A 95 12.23 11.58 -13.52
CA MET A 95 11.86 12.90 -14.03
C MET A 95 11.06 12.81 -15.34
N ASP A 96 11.18 11.70 -16.06
CA ASP A 96 10.42 11.45 -17.28
C ASP A 96 8.99 11.03 -16.92
N PRO A 97 7.95 11.78 -17.34
CA PRO A 97 6.56 11.44 -17.07
C PRO A 97 6.04 10.24 -17.87
N GLU A 98 6.75 9.81 -18.93
CA GLU A 98 6.41 8.59 -19.69
C GLU A 98 6.94 7.31 -19.02
N GLU A 99 7.89 7.44 -18.09
CA GLU A 99 8.31 6.36 -17.21
C GLU A 99 7.39 6.34 -15.97
N GLU A 100 6.74 5.20 -15.69
CA GLU A 100 5.99 5.06 -14.44
C GLU A 100 6.91 5.41 -13.26
N PRO A 101 6.43 6.18 -12.25
CA PRO A 101 7.23 6.45 -11.06
C PRO A 101 7.60 5.11 -10.41
N ILE A 102 8.86 4.71 -10.58
CA ILE A 102 9.36 3.48 -9.99
C ILE A 102 9.66 3.77 -8.53
N LEU A 103 8.68 3.57 -7.65
CA LEU A 103 8.91 3.50 -6.21
C LEU A 103 9.71 2.22 -5.93
N ALA A 104 11.01 2.26 -6.19
CA ALA A 104 11.93 1.13 -6.00
C ALA A 104 12.71 1.32 -4.70
N PRO A 105 12.69 0.31 -3.80
CA PRO A 105 13.68 0.19 -2.74
C PRO A 105 15.08 0.08 -3.36
N ALA A 106 16.08 0.60 -2.65
CA ALA A 106 17.48 0.48 -3.07
C ALA A 106 18.00 -0.98 -3.15
N VAL A 107 17.22 -2.00 -2.72
CA VAL A 107 17.63 -3.42 -2.71
C VAL A 107 16.46 -4.43 -2.92
N VAL A 108 16.44 -5.05 -4.10
CA VAL A 108 16.33 -6.50 -4.48
C VAL A 108 15.02 -7.33 -4.47
N ASN A 109 13.87 -6.96 -3.87
CA ASN A 109 12.66 -7.80 -4.04
C ASN A 109 11.39 -7.07 -4.54
N GLU A 110 10.55 -7.81 -5.29
CA GLU A 110 9.31 -7.31 -5.90
C GLU A 110 8.25 -6.94 -4.86
N VAL A 111 8.20 -7.62 -3.72
CA VAL A 111 7.23 -7.30 -2.66
C VAL A 111 7.48 -5.90 -2.12
N ARG A 112 8.72 -5.54 -1.82
CA ARG A 112 9.08 -4.19 -1.38
C ARG A 112 8.86 -3.14 -2.46
N ARG A 113 8.98 -3.49 -3.75
CA ARG A 113 8.52 -2.61 -4.84
C ARG A 113 7.02 -2.37 -4.73
N GLY A 114 6.23 -3.43 -4.52
CA GLY A 114 4.78 -3.31 -4.31
C GLY A 114 4.41 -2.46 -3.10
N LEU A 115 5.04 -2.68 -1.95
CA LEU A 115 4.81 -1.88 -0.73
C LEU A 115 5.22 -0.41 -0.92
N ALA A 116 6.34 -0.14 -1.61
CA ALA A 116 6.74 1.21 -1.93
C ALA A 116 5.72 1.92 -2.85
N ARG A 117 5.11 1.20 -3.80
CA ARG A 117 3.99 1.69 -4.63
C ARG A 117 2.78 2.11 -3.78
N ILE A 118 2.40 1.28 -2.81
CA ILE A 118 1.32 1.59 -1.85
C ILE A 118 1.69 2.81 -0.99
N ALA A 119 2.95 2.91 -0.54
CA ALA A 119 3.43 4.07 0.22
C ALA A 119 3.35 5.38 -0.56
N GLY A 120 3.67 5.37 -1.87
CA GLY A 120 3.47 6.56 -2.70
C GLY A 120 2.01 6.91 -2.93
N ALA A 121 1.14 5.91 -3.10
CA ALA A 121 -0.30 6.15 -3.15
C ALA A 121 -0.80 6.78 -1.85
N TRP A 122 -0.32 6.32 -0.70
CA TRP A 122 -0.60 6.93 0.59
C TRP A 122 -0.13 8.39 0.67
N ALA A 123 1.07 8.70 0.18
CA ALA A 123 1.57 10.07 0.13
C ALA A 123 0.69 10.99 -0.75
N ILE A 124 0.25 10.50 -1.92
CA ILE A 124 -0.68 11.23 -2.79
C ILE A 124 -2.01 11.48 -2.07
N VAL A 125 -2.58 10.44 -1.46
CA VAL A 125 -3.84 10.51 -0.71
C VAL A 125 -3.80 11.54 0.42
N LEU A 126 -2.66 11.66 1.12
CA LEU A 126 -2.44 12.70 2.12
C LEU A 126 -2.31 14.09 1.49
N ALA A 127 -1.58 14.22 0.39
CA ALA A 127 -1.36 15.51 -0.28
C ALA A 127 -2.63 16.07 -0.95
N THR A 128 -3.52 15.20 -1.45
CA THR A 128 -4.76 15.60 -2.13
C THR A 128 -6.00 15.57 -1.22
N ASP A 129 -5.82 15.27 0.07
CA ASP A 129 -6.91 15.13 1.04
C ASP A 129 -7.95 14.05 0.69
N GLU A 130 -7.61 13.14 -0.24
CA GLU A 130 -8.49 12.06 -0.69
C GLU A 130 -8.76 11.02 0.39
N TRP A 131 -7.97 11.00 1.47
CA TRP A 131 -8.16 10.12 2.62
C TRP A 131 -9.57 10.23 3.21
N ARG A 132 -10.22 11.41 3.10
CA ARG A 132 -11.60 11.64 3.57
C ARG A 132 -12.65 10.81 2.83
N ARG A 133 -12.32 10.27 1.65
CA ARG A 133 -13.21 9.41 0.85
C ARG A 133 -13.04 7.93 1.19
N ILE A 134 -12.00 7.56 1.93
CA ILE A 134 -11.72 6.18 2.28
C ILE A 134 -12.56 5.82 3.51
N LEU A 135 -13.54 4.95 3.31
CA LEU A 135 -14.36 4.42 4.39
C LEU A 135 -13.63 3.24 5.03
N VAL A 136 -13.52 3.25 6.36
CA VAL A 136 -13.01 2.13 7.14
C VAL A 136 -14.09 1.73 8.12
N THR A 137 -14.57 0.50 7.99
CA THR A 137 -15.47 -0.14 8.96
C THR A 137 -14.66 -0.61 10.16
N GLU A 138 -15.22 -0.55 11.37
CA GLU A 138 -14.58 -1.13 12.58
C GLU A 138 -14.32 -2.63 12.40
#